data_AF-A0A9E7SNM3-F1
#
_entry.id   AF-A0A9E7SNM3-F1
#
_cell.length_a   1.000
_cell.length_b   1.000
_cell.length_c   1.000
_cell.angle_alpha   90.00
_cell.angle_beta   90.00
_cell.angle_gamma   90.00
#
_symmetry.space_group_name_H-M   'P 1'
#
loop_
_entity.id
_entity.type
_entity.pdbx_description
1 polymer ?
#
loop_
_entity_poly.entity_id
_entity_poly.type
_entity_poly.pdbx_seq_one_letter_code
_entity_poly.pdbx_strand_id
1 'polypeptide(L)'
;MLLTNHARERIIKRLSKSRRLEKIYSALLDFLKEAEKIEVNDKIVIFTDKRKSLVCSRLECKRFNKSEIINEIKNIGETYECVFWGDKKIVKRTTPKKFLNEIPDGEFYFYINKDKKVMYIGKDEPLLAITFRPAKRGERDYVGITNISPNGSS
;
A
#
# COMPACT_ATOMS: atom_id res chain seq x y z
N MET A 1 1.09 -2.33 -0.59
CA MET A 1 0.12 -1.30 -0.15
C MET A 1 -0.52 -0.63 -1.36
N LEU A 2 -1.76 -0.18 -1.21
CA LEU A 2 -2.55 0.59 -2.18
C LEU A 2 -2.70 2.04 -1.71
N LEU A 3 -3.03 2.95 -2.61
CA LEU A 3 -3.19 4.37 -2.31
C LEU A 3 -4.62 4.84 -2.50
N THR A 4 -5.20 5.49 -1.49
CA THR A 4 -6.39 6.32 -1.70
C THR A 4 -6.09 7.52 -2.59
N ASN A 5 -7.12 8.13 -3.18
CA ASN A 5 -6.96 9.38 -3.95
C ASN A 5 -6.30 10.47 -3.11
N HIS A 6 -6.70 10.62 -1.85
CA HIS A 6 -6.13 11.61 -0.95
C HIS A 6 -4.63 11.33 -0.70
N ALA A 7 -4.26 10.12 -0.30
CA ALA A 7 -2.85 9.77 -0.11
C ALA A 7 -2.03 9.98 -1.38
N ARG A 8 -2.56 9.60 -2.55
CA ARG A 8 -1.93 9.81 -3.85
C ARG A 8 -1.63 11.28 -4.11
N GLU A 9 -2.60 12.17 -3.96
CA GLU A 9 -2.40 13.62 -4.14
C GLU A 9 -1.33 14.18 -3.20
N ARG A 10 -1.34 13.71 -1.95
CA ARG A 10 -0.34 14.14 -0.96
C ARG A 10 1.07 13.65 -1.31
N ILE A 11 1.21 12.43 -1.84
CA ILE A 11 2.49 11.88 -2.34
C ILE A 11 2.94 12.66 -3.59
N ILE A 12 2.05 12.93 -4.54
CA ILE A 12 2.36 13.75 -5.73
C ILE A 12 2.90 15.12 -5.29
N LYS A 13 2.20 15.80 -4.38
CA LYS A 13 2.57 17.15 -3.93
C LYS A 13 3.91 17.19 -3.18
N ARG A 14 4.23 16.16 -2.40
CA ARG A 14 5.32 16.20 -1.40
C ARG A 14 6.51 15.27 -1.63
N LEU A 15 6.38 14.30 -2.52
CA LEU A 15 7.44 13.33 -2.83
C LEU A 15 7.70 13.28 -4.34
N SER A 16 6.73 12.82 -5.11
CA SER A 16 6.97 12.42 -6.51
C SER A 16 7.12 13.60 -7.46
N LYS A 17 6.38 14.71 -7.23
CA LYS A 17 6.21 15.82 -8.20
C LYS A 17 5.73 15.38 -9.59
N SER A 18 5.29 14.13 -9.74
CA SER A 18 4.77 13.54 -10.96
C SER A 18 3.43 12.89 -10.70
N ARG A 19 2.55 12.90 -11.71
CA ARG A 19 1.27 12.17 -11.69
C ARG A 19 1.36 10.77 -12.30
N ARG A 20 2.52 10.36 -12.82
CA ARG A 20 2.70 9.01 -13.39
C ARG A 20 2.66 7.97 -12.29
N LEU A 21 1.87 6.92 -12.48
CA LEU A 21 1.57 5.89 -11.48
C LEU A 21 2.86 5.26 -10.93
N GLU A 22 3.76 4.87 -11.84
CA GLU A 22 5.03 4.23 -11.51
C GLU A 22 5.92 5.16 -10.68
N LYS A 23 5.95 6.46 -11.01
CA LYS A 23 6.73 7.47 -10.25
C LYS A 23 6.13 7.75 -8.88
N ILE A 24 4.82 7.65 -8.72
CA ILE A 24 4.16 7.81 -7.41
C ILE A 24 4.53 6.64 -6.50
N TYR A 25 4.39 5.41 -7.01
CA TYR A 25 4.71 4.21 -6.23
C TYR A 25 6.22 4.04 -6.01
N SER A 26 7.08 4.47 -6.95
CA SER A 26 8.53 4.52 -6.73
C SER A 26 8.88 5.46 -5.57
N ALA A 27 8.35 6.69 -5.58
CA ALA A 27 8.60 7.64 -4.50
C ALA A 27 8.06 7.17 -3.14
N LEU A 28 6.95 6.43 -3.16
CA LEU A 28 6.43 5.76 -1.97
C LEU A 28 7.38 4.66 -1.46
N LEU A 29 7.89 3.80 -2.35
CA LEU A 29 8.85 2.76 -1.97
C LEU A 29 10.14 3.35 -1.40
N ASP A 30 10.64 4.44 -1.97
CA ASP A 30 11.81 5.13 -1.44
C ASP A 30 11.57 5.72 -0.05
N PHE A 31 10.38 6.29 0.19
CA PHE A 31 9.99 6.72 1.54
C PHE A 31 9.97 5.54 2.53
N LEU A 32 9.46 4.37 2.12
CA LEU A 32 9.31 3.22 3.01
C LEU A 32 10.64 2.57 3.41
N LYS A 33 11.70 2.71 2.61
CA LYS A 33 13.04 2.16 2.94
C LYS A 33 13.60 2.73 4.23
N GLU A 34 13.35 4.02 4.47
CA GLU A 34 13.88 4.77 5.62
C GLU A 34 12.83 4.95 6.73
N ALA A 35 11.60 4.46 6.53
CA ALA A 35 10.49 4.70 7.43
C ALA A 35 10.41 3.64 8.52
N GLU A 36 10.24 4.09 9.76
CA GLU A 36 9.91 3.23 10.90
C GLU A 36 8.41 2.89 10.87
N LYS A 37 8.09 1.63 11.17
CA LYS A 37 6.71 1.15 11.31
C LYS A 37 6.25 1.30 12.75
N ILE A 38 5.09 1.93 12.93
CA ILE A 38 4.42 2.11 14.21
C ILE A 38 3.07 1.41 14.13
N GLU A 39 2.88 0.42 15.00
CA GLU A 39 1.60 -0.24 15.21
C GLU A 39 0.76 0.61 16.17
N VAL A 40 -0.26 1.31 15.65
CA VAL A 40 -1.13 2.15 16.49
C VAL A 40 -2.21 1.30 17.15
N ASN A 41 -2.79 0.38 16.38
CA ASN A 41 -3.72 -0.64 16.83
C ASN A 41 -3.86 -1.72 15.74
N ASP A 42 -4.78 -2.68 15.96
CA ASP A 42 -5.02 -3.79 15.03
C ASP A 42 -5.44 -3.35 13.62
N LYS A 43 -5.99 -2.15 13.45
CA LYS A 43 -6.44 -1.66 12.14
C LYS A 43 -5.47 -0.66 11.51
N ILE A 44 -4.76 0.12 12.30
CA ILE A 44 -3.99 1.29 11.84
C ILE A 44 -2.49 1.08 12.04
N VAL A 45 -1.77 1.30 10.95
CA VAL A 45 -0.30 1.27 10.88
C VAL A 45 0.18 2.62 10.38
N ILE A 46 1.23 3.17 10.99
CA ILE A 46 1.88 4.39 10.52
C ILE A 46 3.31 4.05 10.10
N PHE A 47 3.73 4.55 8.94
CA PHE A 47 5.14 4.57 8.53
C PHE A 47 5.64 6.00 8.62
N THR A 48 6.77 6.24 9.28
CA THR A 48 7.33 7.59 9.43
C THR A 48 8.84 7.64 9.27
N ASP A 49 9.33 8.65 8.55
CA ASP A 49 10.74 9.04 8.49
C ASP A 49 11.07 10.14 9.55
N LYS A 50 10.21 10.27 10.57
CA LYS A 50 10.20 11.33 11.61
C LYS A 50 9.96 12.75 11.10
N ARG A 51 9.79 12.95 9.79
CA ARG A 51 9.42 14.25 9.18
C ARG A 51 8.02 14.21 8.58
N LYS A 52 7.69 13.11 7.94
CA LYS A 52 6.45 12.79 7.27
C LYS A 52 5.97 11.42 7.75
N SER A 53 4.67 11.22 7.66
CA SER A 53 4.02 9.98 8.04
C SER A 53 3.00 9.58 7.00
N LEU A 54 3.03 8.31 6.65
CA LEU A 54 2.03 7.62 5.85
C LEU A 54 1.13 6.85 6.81
N VAL A 55 -0.14 7.23 6.85
CA VAL A 55 -1.13 6.57 7.70
C VAL A 55 -1.86 5.54 6.84
N CYS A 56 -1.87 4.29 7.31
CA CYS A 56 -2.41 3.16 6.60
C CYS A 56 -3.45 2.42 7.43
N SER A 57 -4.47 1.86 6.77
CA SER A 57 -5.33 0.82 7.35
C SER A 57 -4.98 -0.55 6.79
N ARG A 58 -5.07 -1.59 7.61
CA ARG A 58 -5.06 -2.98 7.14
C ARG A 58 -6.26 -3.24 6.23
N LEU A 59 -6.05 -4.02 5.17
CA LEU A 59 -7.12 -4.50 4.30
C LEU A 59 -7.33 -5.99 4.58
N GLU A 60 -8.59 -6.39 4.66
CA GLU A 60 -8.95 -7.81 4.63
C GLU A 60 -8.47 -8.41 3.31
N CYS A 61 -7.71 -9.49 3.40
CA CYS A 61 -7.11 -10.13 2.25
C CYS A 61 -7.24 -11.65 2.36
N LYS A 62 -7.03 -12.31 1.23
CA LYS A 62 -6.97 -13.77 1.17
C LYS A 62 -5.57 -14.18 0.79
N ARG A 63 -5.11 -15.32 1.28
CA ARG A 63 -3.88 -15.94 0.82
C ARG A 63 -4.23 -16.95 -0.26
N PHE A 64 -3.72 -16.72 -1.47
CA PHE A 64 -4.04 -17.53 -2.64
C PHE A 64 -2.77 -17.85 -3.42
N ASN A 65 -2.77 -19.03 -4.02
CA ASN A 65 -1.85 -19.36 -5.09
C ASN A 65 -2.33 -18.72 -6.42
N LYS A 66 -1.49 -18.79 -7.45
CA LYS A 66 -1.78 -18.14 -8.74
C LYS A 66 -3.05 -18.69 -9.43
N SER A 67 -3.36 -19.98 -9.33
CA SER A 67 -4.56 -20.55 -9.97
C SER A 67 -5.85 -20.08 -9.28
N GLU A 68 -5.81 -19.94 -7.96
CA GLU A 68 -6.90 -19.33 -7.18
C GLU A 68 -7.10 -17.85 -7.54
N ILE A 69 -6.00 -17.09 -7.69
CA ILE A 69 -6.08 -15.69 -8.17
C ILE A 69 -6.70 -15.62 -9.57
N ILE A 70 -6.32 -16.53 -10.49
CA ILE A 70 -6.92 -16.61 -11.83
C ILE A 70 -8.44 -16.79 -11.73
N ASN A 71 -8.90 -17.68 -10.86
CA ASN A 71 -10.33 -17.96 -10.68
C ASN A 71 -11.11 -16.73 -10.19
N GLU A 72 -10.52 -15.94 -9.30
CA GLU A 72 -11.13 -14.69 -8.80
C GLU A 72 -11.24 -13.61 -9.88
N ILE A 73 -10.27 -13.55 -10.80
CA ILE A 73 -10.20 -12.48 -11.81
C ILE A 73 -10.69 -12.90 -13.21
N LYS A 74 -11.12 -14.15 -13.39
CA LYS A 74 -11.43 -14.74 -14.73
C LYS A 74 -12.43 -13.95 -15.57
N ASN A 75 -13.40 -13.29 -14.92
CA ASN A 75 -14.46 -12.54 -15.57
C ASN A 75 -14.18 -11.03 -15.65
N ILE A 76 -12.96 -10.58 -15.32
CA ILE A 76 -12.60 -9.16 -15.32
C ILE A 76 -11.92 -8.81 -16.65
N GLY A 77 -12.67 -8.19 -17.55
CA GLY A 77 -12.16 -7.65 -18.81
C GLY A 77 -11.66 -6.20 -18.72
N GLU A 78 -11.93 -5.51 -17.61
CA GLU A 78 -11.62 -4.09 -17.47
C GLU A 78 -10.18 -3.84 -16.98
N THR A 79 -9.74 -2.58 -17.15
CA THR A 79 -8.42 -2.13 -16.69
C THR A 79 -8.44 -1.73 -15.21
N TYR A 80 -7.48 -2.26 -14.45
CA TYR A 80 -7.28 -2.02 -13.02
C TYR A 80 -5.93 -1.37 -12.78
N GLU A 81 -5.81 -0.65 -11.67
CA GLU A 81 -4.51 -0.38 -11.05
C GLU A 81 -4.05 -1.64 -10.32
N CYS A 82 -3.02 -2.29 -10.87
CA CYS A 82 -2.51 -3.55 -10.38
C CYS A 82 -1.15 -3.32 -9.72
N VAL A 83 -0.99 -3.81 -8.49
CA VAL A 83 0.23 -3.69 -7.68
C VAL A 83 0.71 -5.08 -7.29
N PHE A 84 1.99 -5.37 -7.53
CA PHE A 84 2.64 -6.63 -7.14
C PHE A 84 3.87 -6.39 -6.29
N TRP A 85 3.75 -6.54 -4.96
CA TRP A 85 4.84 -6.42 -3.97
C TRP A 85 5.43 -7.79 -3.61
N GLY A 86 6.11 -8.44 -4.56
CA GLY A 86 6.92 -9.64 -4.29
C GLY A 86 8.41 -9.33 -4.35
N ASP A 87 9.18 -10.25 -4.95
CA ASP A 87 10.62 -10.11 -5.19
C ASP A 87 10.94 -8.93 -6.13
N LYS A 88 10.01 -8.67 -7.06
CA LYS A 88 9.97 -7.46 -7.86
C LYS A 88 8.82 -6.59 -7.38
N LYS A 89 8.99 -5.28 -7.47
CA LYS A 89 7.94 -4.30 -7.19
C LYS A 89 7.40 -3.78 -8.53
N ILE A 90 6.19 -4.20 -8.90
CA ILE A 90 5.59 -3.86 -10.20
C ILE A 90 4.27 -3.14 -9.95
N VAL A 91 4.04 -2.04 -10.66
CA VAL A 91 2.76 -1.33 -10.67
C VAL A 91 2.41 -0.96 -12.10
N LYS A 92 1.20 -1.31 -12.54
CA LYS A 92 0.71 -0.98 -13.88
C LYS A 92 -0.79 -0.73 -13.88
N ARG A 93 -1.24 0.07 -14.83
CA ARG A 93 -2.65 0.16 -15.21
C ARG A 93 -2.90 -0.76 -16.40
N THR A 94 -3.47 -1.94 -16.16
CA THR A 94 -3.68 -3.00 -17.16
C THR A 94 -4.82 -3.92 -16.72
N THR A 95 -5.20 -4.92 -17.52
CA THR A 95 -6.16 -5.94 -17.08
C THR A 95 -5.51 -6.87 -16.04
N PRO A 96 -6.24 -7.29 -14.99
CA PRO A 96 -5.73 -8.21 -13.97
C PRO A 96 -5.09 -9.47 -14.56
N LYS A 97 -5.71 -10.07 -15.59
CA LYS A 97 -5.21 -11.27 -16.27
C LYS A 97 -3.85 -11.02 -16.92
N LYS A 98 -3.68 -9.90 -17.63
CA LYS A 98 -2.39 -9.55 -18.25
C LYS A 98 -1.32 -9.26 -17.19
N PHE A 99 -1.70 -8.62 -16.09
CA PHE A 99 -0.79 -8.34 -14.98
C PHE A 99 -0.26 -9.63 -14.33
N LEU A 100 -1.14 -10.60 -14.08
CA LEU A 100 -0.79 -11.85 -13.41
C LEU A 100 0.21 -12.70 -14.21
N ASN A 101 0.25 -12.56 -15.54
CA ASN A 101 1.25 -13.21 -16.38
C ASN A 101 2.69 -12.71 -16.11
N GLU A 102 2.85 -11.53 -15.52
CA GLU A 102 4.16 -10.97 -15.15
C GLU A 102 4.62 -11.41 -13.75
N ILE A 103 3.75 -12.08 -13.00
CA ILE A 103 3.97 -12.49 -11.62
C ILE A 103 4.46 -13.95 -11.58
N PRO A 104 5.53 -14.26 -10.82
CA PRO A 104 6.00 -15.63 -10.66
C PRO A 104 4.95 -16.50 -9.96
N ASP A 105 5.07 -17.81 -10.12
CA ASP A 105 4.21 -18.74 -9.39
C ASP A 105 4.56 -18.72 -7.89
N GLY A 106 3.55 -18.94 -7.05
CA GLY A 106 3.70 -18.90 -5.59
C GLY A 106 2.38 -18.58 -4.89
N GLU A 107 2.46 -18.51 -3.56
CA GLU A 107 1.39 -18.02 -2.70
C GLU A 107 1.58 -16.56 -2.36
N PHE A 108 0.49 -15.79 -2.42
CA PHE A 108 0.50 -14.37 -2.18
C PHE A 108 -0.74 -13.94 -1.40
N TYR A 109 -0.59 -12.87 -0.62
CA TYR A 109 -1.73 -12.10 -0.17
C TYR A 109 -2.35 -11.38 -1.36
N PHE A 110 -3.66 -11.55 -1.51
CA PHE A 110 -4.48 -11.06 -2.59
C PHE A 110 -5.58 -10.15 -2.05
N TYR A 111 -5.75 -9.01 -2.70
CA TYR A 111 -6.86 -8.10 -2.49
C TYR A 111 -7.33 -7.55 -3.83
N ILE A 112 -8.64 -7.44 -4.00
CA ILE A 112 -9.24 -6.80 -5.16
C ILE A 112 -10.46 -5.99 -4.73
N ASN A 113 -10.60 -4.79 -5.30
CA ASN A 113 -11.80 -3.99 -5.16
C ASN A 113 -12.31 -3.61 -6.56
N LYS A 114 -13.48 -4.14 -6.91
CA LYS A 114 -14.07 -3.99 -8.24
C LYS A 114 -14.56 -2.56 -8.49
N ASP A 115 -15.14 -1.92 -7.47
CA ASP A 115 -15.66 -0.56 -7.58
C ASP A 115 -14.55 0.48 -7.77
N LYS A 116 -13.44 0.30 -7.05
CA LYS A 116 -12.26 1.17 -7.14
C LYS A 116 -11.31 0.78 -8.28
N LYS A 117 -11.56 -0.37 -8.94
CA LYS A 117 -10.71 -0.96 -9.99
C LYS A 117 -9.24 -1.03 -9.57
N VAL A 118 -9.00 -1.57 -8.37
CA VAL A 118 -7.65 -1.78 -7.81
C VAL A 118 -7.43 -3.24 -7.44
N MET A 119 -6.22 -3.74 -7.65
CA MET A 119 -5.81 -5.09 -7.30
C MET A 119 -4.42 -5.08 -6.69
N TYR A 120 -4.22 -5.84 -5.62
CA TYR A 120 -2.95 -6.05 -4.96
C TYR A 120 -2.62 -7.54 -4.86
N ILE A 121 -1.36 -7.86 -5.14
CA ILE A 121 -0.75 -9.17 -4.93
C ILE A 121 0.58 -8.92 -4.21
N GLY A 122 0.93 -9.67 -3.18
CA GLY A 122 2.22 -9.49 -2.51
C GLY A 122 2.57 -10.56 -1.50
N LYS A 123 3.84 -10.56 -1.06
CA LYS A 123 4.32 -11.45 0.01
C LYS A 123 3.86 -11.00 1.40
N ASP A 124 3.56 -9.71 1.54
CA ASP A 124 3.05 -9.09 2.76
C ASP A 124 1.58 -8.68 2.61
N GLU A 125 0.86 -8.65 3.74
CA GLU A 125 -0.53 -8.21 3.79
C GLU A 125 -0.72 -6.80 3.18
N PRO A 126 -1.80 -6.59 2.41
CA PRO A 126 -2.11 -5.28 1.86
C PRO A 126 -2.50 -4.28 2.93
N LEU A 127 -1.88 -3.12 2.84
CA LEU A 127 -2.32 -1.91 3.52
C LEU A 127 -2.92 -0.93 2.53
N LEU A 128 -3.90 -0.13 2.96
CA LEU A 128 -4.41 1.02 2.23
C LEU A 128 -3.90 2.31 2.86
N ALA A 129 -3.09 3.07 2.13
CA ALA A 129 -2.66 4.39 2.57
C ALA A 129 -3.83 5.39 2.50
N ILE A 130 -4.23 5.89 3.67
CA ILE A 130 -5.33 6.84 3.84
C ILE A 130 -4.83 8.26 3.58
N THR A 131 -3.67 8.62 4.15
CA THR A 131 -3.09 9.95 3.97
C THR A 131 -1.57 9.93 4.10
N PHE A 132 -0.95 10.95 3.52
CA PHE A 132 0.45 11.27 3.72
C PHE A 132 0.55 12.70 4.26
N ARG A 133 1.24 12.92 5.37
CA ARG A 133 1.25 14.22 6.07
C ARG A 133 2.56 14.45 6.83
N PRO A 134 2.82 15.66 7.36
CA PRO A 134 3.89 15.85 8.34
C PRO A 134 3.67 14.94 9.55
N ALA A 135 4.78 14.48 10.13
CA ALA A 135 4.77 13.64 11.31
C ALA A 135 4.28 14.42 12.54
N LYS A 136 3.38 13.82 13.33
CA LYS A 136 2.95 14.36 14.63
C LYS A 136 4.07 14.18 15.66
N ARG A 137 4.05 14.96 16.75
CA ARG A 137 5.08 14.91 17.80
C ARG A 137 5.43 13.48 18.25
N GLY A 138 4.42 12.68 18.63
CA GLY A 138 4.64 11.29 19.03
C GLY A 138 5.20 10.37 17.94
N GLU A 139 5.02 10.69 16.66
CA GLU A 139 5.63 9.94 15.54
C GLU A 139 7.09 10.35 15.32
N ARG A 140 7.44 11.62 15.60
CA ARG A 140 8.83 12.12 15.47
C ARG A 140 9.72 11.61 16.59
N ASP A 141 9.15 11.56 17.79
CA ASP A 141 9.83 11.17 19.01
C ASP A 141 9.72 9.65 19.25
N TYR A 142 9.14 8.89 18.31
CA TYR A 142 9.00 7.44 18.41
C TYR A 142 10.38 6.79 18.46
N VAL A 143 10.58 5.96 19.48
CA VAL A 143 11.75 5.11 19.66
C VAL A 143 11.22 3.74 20.05
N GLY A 144 10.79 2.93 19.07
CA GLY A 144 10.61 1.44 19.09
C GLY A 144 9.86 0.71 20.23
N ILE A 145 9.56 1.34 21.37
CA ILE A 145 9.16 0.71 22.64
C ILE A 145 7.99 1.44 23.32
N THR A 146 7.46 2.52 22.72
CA THR A 146 6.33 3.27 23.28
C THR A 146 5.07 3.03 22.45
N ASN A 147 4.11 2.30 23.02
CA ASN A 147 2.75 2.26 22.49
C ASN A 147 2.20 3.69 22.41
N ILE A 148 2.00 4.21 21.19
CA ILE A 148 1.37 5.51 21.01
C ILE A 148 -0.11 5.34 21.36
N SER A 149 -0.47 5.69 22.60
CA SER A 149 -1.87 5.70 23.03
C SER A 149 -2.70 6.65 22.14
N PRO A 150 -3.95 6.30 21.77
CA PRO A 150 -4.76 7.12 20.89
C PRO A 150 -5.32 8.39 21.54
N ASN A 151 -5.13 8.58 22.84
CA ASN A 151 -5.79 9.65 23.57
C ASN A 151 -4.86 10.86 23.68
N GLY A 152 -5.23 11.93 22.97
CA GLY A 152 -4.78 13.26 23.28
C GLY A 152 -5.24 13.61 24.69
N SER A 153 -4.29 13.90 25.58
CA SER A 153 -4.59 14.61 26.81
C SER A 153 -5.03 16.02 26.46
N SER A 154 -6.16 16.40 27.06
CA SER A 154 -6.82 17.70 26.95
C SER A 154 -5.91 18.87 27.33
#